data_AF-A0A183IVZ9-F1
#
_entry.id   AF-A0A183IVZ9-F1
#
_cell.length_a   1.000
_cell.length_b   1.000
_cell.length_c   1.000
_cell.angle_alpha   90.00
_cell.angle_beta   90.00
_cell.angle_gamma   90.00
#
_symmetry.space_group_name_H-M   'P 1'
#
loop_
_entity.id
_entity.type
_entity.pdbx_description
1 polymer ?
#
loop_
_entity_poly.entity_id
_entity_poly.type
_entity_poly.pdbx_seq_one_letter_code
_entity_poly.pdbx_strand_id
1 'polypeptide(L)'
;MIAQRPKDCSDTLYELSLAFISVMHFSRVTANLANHSFLCSQSREWCPPKHIFIRLCLGARCHALMDLPNGYVQYPRDFKVGSVAFYGCYNGYVIIGANSRVCQGNLKWSGSEPLCHKNDSSYVDVSVKCERPPEIPFTKHDAPEHQSLFNLDTLVHYTCIKGFYRQTDLGLPKAKCLMYNGKARWFGPDIQCHAFSCGRPTEVTNAIMDGSVFTYPHSVRYRCIDGFEIVGDAERWCLVDGHWSGDKPFCKPIQCVRPKPPLYGQVLGTSLEFQAKITYVCDEGYRLVGQVQRICQSDTTWSGHEPYCEEIRCPSLGLLWNGFIDGDDTSFGAMVIFRCLEGMTHIGAPYAKCQRDGTWTHPLPKCMGKQMHADAIDRSIIRWSNGRPMCASSLFRHWVFDYCTSGKINSDFTRNAYLIIIIAY
;
A
#
# COMPACT_ATOMS: atom_id res chain seq x y z
N MET A 1 11.62 -15.79 -23.51
CA MET A 1 11.49 -16.53 -24.78
C MET A 1 12.51 -17.66 -24.79
N ILE A 2 12.08 -18.88 -25.08
CA ILE A 2 12.90 -20.09 -25.09
C ILE A 2 13.73 -20.08 -26.38
N ALA A 3 15.00 -19.68 -26.30
CA ALA A 3 15.94 -19.87 -27.39
C ALA A 3 16.43 -21.33 -27.36
N GLN A 4 16.36 -21.99 -28.50
CA GLN A 4 16.70 -23.40 -28.69
C GLN A 4 18.11 -23.71 -28.20
N ARG A 5 18.21 -24.82 -27.45
CA ARG A 5 19.41 -25.37 -26.83
C ARG A 5 20.38 -25.91 -27.89
N PRO A 6 21.68 -25.55 -27.88
CA PRO A 6 22.70 -26.35 -28.54
C PRO A 6 22.89 -27.68 -27.78
N LYS A 7 22.98 -28.80 -28.49
CA LYS A 7 23.03 -30.16 -27.92
C LYS A 7 24.41 -30.60 -27.37
N ASP A 8 25.44 -29.76 -27.47
CA ASP A 8 26.83 -30.19 -27.22
C ASP A 8 27.52 -29.47 -26.03
N CYS A 9 26.79 -29.22 -24.93
CA CYS A 9 27.41 -28.78 -23.68
C CYS A 9 27.41 -29.93 -22.66
N SER A 10 28.58 -30.42 -22.30
CA SER A 10 28.79 -31.36 -21.19
C SER A 10 28.85 -30.60 -19.86
N ASP A 11 27.97 -30.92 -18.92
CA ASP A 11 28.02 -30.43 -17.56
C ASP A 11 29.14 -31.18 -16.80
N THR A 12 30.33 -30.59 -16.71
CA THR A 12 31.44 -31.13 -15.89
C THR A 12 31.60 -30.32 -14.62
N LEU A 13 31.34 -30.96 -13.47
CA LEU A 13 31.53 -30.40 -12.12
C LEU A 13 33.02 -30.38 -11.75
N TYR A 14 33.58 -29.21 -11.46
CA TYR A 14 34.86 -29.09 -10.77
C TYR A 14 34.63 -28.66 -9.30
N GLU A 15 35.15 -29.44 -8.36
CA GLU A 15 35.35 -28.98 -6.98
C GLU A 15 36.57 -28.06 -6.95
N LEU A 16 36.35 -26.75 -6.78
CA LEU A 16 37.41 -25.78 -6.52
C LEU A 16 37.54 -25.62 -4.99
N SER A 17 38.54 -26.27 -4.40
CA SER A 17 39.05 -25.89 -3.08
C SER A 17 39.99 -24.70 -3.23
N LEU A 18 39.90 -23.74 -2.31
CA LEU A 18 40.62 -22.45 -2.30
C LEU A 18 42.17 -22.54 -2.23
N ALA A 19 42.77 -23.72 -2.40
CA ALA A 19 44.21 -23.95 -2.26
C ALA A 19 45.00 -23.96 -3.58
N PHE A 20 44.36 -23.95 -4.76
CA PHE A 20 45.03 -24.13 -6.06
C PHE A 20 45.32 -22.85 -6.88
N ILE A 21 45.21 -21.66 -6.27
CA ILE A 21 45.42 -20.39 -6.99
C ILE A 21 46.91 -20.11 -7.32
N SER A 22 47.87 -20.91 -6.83
CA SER A 22 49.31 -20.58 -6.99
C SER A 22 50.07 -21.24 -8.16
N VAL A 23 49.47 -22.00 -9.09
CA VAL A 23 50.26 -22.69 -10.14
C VAL A 23 49.78 -22.52 -11.59
N MET A 24 48.75 -21.72 -11.88
CA MET A 24 48.44 -21.37 -13.28
C MET A 24 48.63 -19.88 -13.55
N HIS A 25 49.66 -19.55 -14.34
CA HIS A 25 49.88 -18.25 -14.95
C HIS A 25 48.74 -17.94 -15.95
N PHE A 26 47.60 -17.48 -15.44
CA PHE A 26 46.58 -16.77 -16.21
C PHE A 26 46.74 -15.27 -15.93
N SER A 27 47.62 -14.62 -16.69
CA SER A 27 47.64 -13.16 -16.75
C SER A 27 46.41 -12.68 -17.54
N ARG A 28 45.49 -12.00 -16.84
CA ARG A 28 44.29 -11.28 -17.32
C ARG A 28 42.94 -12.03 -17.37
N VAL A 29 42.52 -12.66 -16.27
CA VAL A 29 41.08 -12.70 -15.90
C VAL A 29 40.96 -12.65 -14.38
N THR A 30 41.32 -11.52 -13.77
CA THR A 30 41.01 -11.25 -12.37
C THR A 30 40.42 -9.86 -12.27
N ALA A 31 39.12 -9.75 -12.50
CA ALA A 31 38.32 -8.63 -12.04
C ALA A 31 36.84 -9.03 -12.00
N ASN A 32 36.25 -8.92 -10.80
CA ASN A 32 34.82 -8.79 -10.52
C ASN A 32 33.90 -10.00 -10.68
N LEU A 33 34.13 -11.02 -9.83
CA LEU A 33 33.10 -12.01 -9.48
C LEU A 33 32.73 -11.96 -7.98
N ALA A 34 32.89 -10.80 -7.33
CA ALA A 34 32.70 -10.67 -5.89
C ALA A 34 31.31 -10.20 -5.42
N ASN A 35 30.35 -9.78 -6.28
CA ASN A 35 29.19 -9.01 -5.79
C ASN A 35 27.79 -9.34 -6.36
N HIS A 36 27.54 -10.53 -6.90
CA HIS A 36 26.19 -10.89 -7.36
C HIS A 36 25.60 -12.07 -6.60
N SER A 37 24.78 -11.77 -5.59
CA SER A 37 23.83 -12.69 -4.96
C SER A 37 22.52 -12.69 -5.76
N PHE A 38 22.10 -13.86 -6.25
CA PHE A 38 20.81 -14.05 -6.93
C PHE A 38 19.86 -14.88 -6.06
N LEU A 39 18.60 -14.45 -5.94
CA LEU A 39 17.52 -15.16 -5.25
C LEU A 39 16.96 -16.30 -6.13
N CYS A 40 16.83 -17.51 -5.56
CA CYS A 40 16.06 -18.61 -6.14
C CYS A 40 14.63 -18.60 -5.59
N SER A 41 13.62 -18.72 -6.45
CA SER A 41 12.22 -18.82 -6.02
C SER A 41 11.87 -20.27 -5.64
N GLN A 42 11.54 -20.46 -4.35
CA GLN A 42 10.47 -21.31 -3.79
C GLN A 42 10.73 -21.88 -2.37
N SER A 43 11.83 -21.52 -1.72
CA SER A 43 11.99 -21.77 -0.28
C SER A 43 12.76 -20.61 0.37
N ARG A 44 12.16 -19.96 1.38
CA ARG A 44 12.71 -18.77 2.08
C ARG A 44 13.90 -19.09 2.99
N GLU A 45 14.95 -19.76 2.50
CA GLU A 45 16.22 -19.98 3.20
C GLU A 45 17.44 -19.70 2.31
N TRP A 46 18.54 -19.28 2.93
CA TRP A 46 19.83 -18.98 2.28
C TRP A 46 20.58 -20.27 1.94
N CYS A 47 20.96 -20.46 0.67
CA CYS A 47 21.77 -21.62 0.26
C CYS A 47 23.24 -21.48 0.70
N PRO A 48 23.90 -22.57 1.15
CA PRO A 48 25.32 -22.58 1.52
C PRO A 48 26.23 -22.39 0.29
N PRO A 49 27.49 -21.96 0.46
CA PRO A 49 28.36 -21.56 -0.65
C PRO A 49 28.92 -22.79 -1.34
N LYS A 50 28.21 -23.38 -2.30
CA LYS A 50 28.81 -24.34 -3.24
C LYS A 50 27.99 -24.43 -4.54
N HIS A 51 28.74 -24.50 -5.65
CA HIS A 51 28.34 -24.68 -7.05
C HIS A 51 27.91 -23.42 -7.82
N ILE A 52 28.90 -22.57 -8.10
CA ILE A 52 28.86 -21.76 -9.33
C ILE A 52 28.89 -22.74 -10.52
N PHE A 53 27.77 -22.86 -11.23
CA PHE A 53 27.76 -23.47 -12.57
C PHE A 53 28.38 -22.47 -13.56
N ILE A 54 29.71 -22.41 -13.66
CA ILE A 54 30.29 -21.89 -14.89
C ILE A 54 30.08 -22.98 -15.94
N ARG A 55 29.13 -22.76 -16.86
CA ARG A 55 29.11 -23.50 -18.12
C ARG A 55 30.33 -23.08 -18.93
N LEU A 56 31.45 -23.71 -18.61
CA LEU A 56 32.63 -23.65 -19.43
C LEU A 56 32.30 -24.41 -20.71
N CYS A 57 32.17 -23.68 -21.82
CA CYS A 57 32.24 -24.27 -23.16
C CYS A 57 33.67 -24.78 -23.44
N LEU A 58 34.19 -25.64 -22.57
CA LEU A 58 35.47 -26.32 -22.71
C LEU A 58 35.32 -27.42 -23.76
N GLY A 59 35.28 -27.00 -25.03
CA GLY A 59 35.19 -27.93 -26.17
C GLY A 59 34.33 -27.44 -27.32
N ALA A 60 33.59 -26.35 -27.17
CA ALA A 60 32.81 -25.80 -28.28
C ALA A 60 33.74 -25.14 -29.30
N ARG A 61 33.75 -25.67 -30.52
CA ARG A 61 34.65 -25.25 -31.60
C ARG A 61 33.85 -24.57 -32.70
N CYS A 62 34.39 -23.51 -33.28
CA CYS A 62 33.85 -23.01 -34.54
C CYS A 62 34.04 -24.04 -35.64
N HIS A 63 33.19 -23.99 -36.66
CA HIS A 63 33.35 -24.85 -37.83
C HIS A 63 34.74 -24.65 -38.45
N ALA A 64 35.31 -25.72 -39.01
CA ALA A 64 36.53 -25.64 -39.77
C ALA A 64 36.33 -24.67 -40.94
N LEU A 65 37.30 -23.77 -41.13
CA LEU A 65 37.33 -22.87 -42.28
C LEU A 65 37.80 -23.66 -43.50
N MET A 66 37.45 -23.20 -44.69
CA MET A 66 37.97 -23.73 -45.94
C MET A 66 39.06 -22.81 -46.46
N ASP A 67 39.97 -23.35 -47.27
CA ASP A 67 40.97 -22.53 -47.94
C ASP A 67 40.29 -21.58 -48.93
N LEU A 68 40.81 -20.35 -48.99
CA LEU A 68 40.30 -19.33 -49.91
C LEU A 68 40.66 -19.68 -51.35
N PRO A 69 39.76 -19.42 -52.32
CA PRO A 69 40.13 -19.41 -53.72
C PRO A 69 41.30 -18.44 -53.96
N ASN A 70 42.41 -18.94 -54.49
CA ASN A 70 43.65 -18.18 -54.72
C ASN A 70 44.31 -17.62 -53.44
N GLY A 71 44.04 -18.24 -52.29
CA GLY A 71 44.68 -17.93 -51.02
C GLY A 71 44.78 -19.13 -50.10
N TYR A 72 45.16 -18.87 -48.86
CA TYR A 72 45.33 -19.89 -47.83
C TYR A 72 44.83 -19.37 -46.48
N VAL A 73 44.37 -20.30 -45.64
CA VAL A 73 44.04 -20.03 -44.24
C VAL A 73 45.10 -20.65 -43.35
N GLN A 74 45.65 -19.85 -42.45
CA GLN A 74 46.44 -20.34 -41.33
C GLN A 74 45.48 -20.74 -40.21
N TYR A 75 45.20 -22.03 -40.13
CA TYR A 75 44.28 -22.61 -39.17
C TYR A 75 44.80 -22.50 -37.72
N PRO A 76 43.95 -22.10 -36.76
CA PRO A 76 44.29 -22.22 -35.35
C PRO A 76 44.27 -23.69 -34.92
N ARG A 77 45.13 -24.05 -33.96
CA ARG A 77 45.34 -25.46 -33.57
C ARG A 77 44.10 -26.14 -32.98
N ASP A 78 43.20 -25.39 -32.33
CA ASP A 78 42.14 -25.97 -31.52
C ASP A 78 40.71 -25.45 -31.82
N PHE A 79 40.56 -24.50 -32.74
CA PHE A 79 39.27 -23.92 -33.19
C PHE A 79 38.33 -23.45 -32.06
N LYS A 80 38.87 -23.23 -30.84
CA LYS A 80 38.09 -22.83 -29.67
C LYS A 80 37.64 -21.39 -29.79
N VAL A 81 36.63 -21.03 -29.00
CA VAL A 81 36.22 -19.63 -28.80
C VAL A 81 37.44 -18.80 -28.37
N GLY A 82 37.70 -17.72 -29.08
CA GLY A 82 38.89 -16.87 -28.93
C GLY A 82 40.04 -17.19 -29.89
N SER A 83 40.05 -18.36 -30.55
CA SER A 83 41.08 -18.71 -31.52
C SER A 83 40.99 -17.83 -32.78
N VAL A 84 42.14 -17.44 -33.33
CA VAL A 84 42.25 -16.53 -34.48
C VAL A 84 42.74 -17.30 -35.70
N ALA A 85 42.02 -17.20 -36.81
CA ALA A 85 42.43 -17.70 -38.11
C ALA A 85 42.98 -16.53 -38.94
N PHE A 86 44.18 -16.68 -39.50
CA PHE A 86 44.79 -15.68 -40.39
C PHE A 86 44.64 -16.11 -41.85
N TYR A 87 44.48 -15.12 -42.72
CA TYR A 87 44.22 -15.32 -44.14
C TYR A 87 45.34 -14.67 -44.96
N GLY A 88 45.81 -15.38 -45.98
CA GLY A 88 46.80 -14.89 -46.93
C GLY A 88 46.41 -15.23 -48.37
N CYS A 89 46.97 -14.50 -49.33
CA CYS A 89 46.74 -14.74 -50.75
C CYS A 89 48.03 -15.22 -51.44
N TYR A 90 47.89 -16.02 -52.49
CA TYR A 90 49.03 -16.46 -53.29
C TYR A 90 49.61 -15.32 -54.14
N ASN A 91 50.83 -15.48 -54.63
CA ASN A 91 51.54 -14.44 -55.41
C ASN A 91 50.69 -13.90 -56.56
N GLY A 92 50.62 -12.56 -56.67
CA GLY A 92 49.81 -11.86 -57.67
C GLY A 92 48.36 -11.61 -57.23
N TYR A 93 47.96 -12.02 -56.02
CA TYR A 93 46.64 -11.76 -55.45
C TYR A 93 46.73 -10.90 -54.19
N VAL A 94 45.74 -10.05 -53.97
CA VAL A 94 45.62 -9.16 -52.80
C VAL A 94 44.39 -9.56 -51.99
N ILE A 95 44.53 -9.55 -50.66
CA ILE A 95 43.44 -9.89 -49.74
C ILE A 95 42.45 -8.72 -49.59
N ILE A 96 41.17 -9.02 -49.77
CA ILE A 96 40.04 -8.10 -49.63
C ILE A 96 39.22 -8.54 -48.42
N GLY A 97 39.13 -7.69 -47.40
CA GLY A 97 38.47 -7.98 -46.12
C GLY A 97 39.45 -8.03 -44.95
N ALA A 98 39.01 -8.52 -43.79
CA ALA A 98 39.88 -8.69 -42.62
C ALA A 98 40.84 -9.85 -42.86
N ASN A 99 42.14 -9.63 -42.68
CA ASN A 99 43.16 -10.68 -42.80
C ASN A 99 43.16 -11.68 -41.62
N SER A 100 42.22 -11.52 -40.69
CA SER A 100 42.02 -12.43 -39.57
C SER A 100 40.56 -12.45 -39.12
N ARG A 101 40.12 -13.60 -38.62
CA ARG A 101 38.79 -13.78 -38.03
C ARG A 101 38.94 -14.51 -36.70
N VAL A 102 38.08 -14.20 -35.75
CA VAL A 102 38.10 -14.75 -34.38
C VAL A 102 36.88 -15.64 -34.18
N CYS A 103 37.08 -16.83 -33.61
CA CYS A 103 35.99 -17.71 -33.24
C CYS A 103 35.22 -17.12 -32.05
N GLN A 104 33.93 -16.84 -32.22
CA GLN A 104 33.10 -16.15 -31.23
C GLN A 104 32.33 -17.13 -30.33
N GLY A 105 31.82 -16.66 -29.20
CA GLY A 105 31.05 -17.47 -28.24
C GLY A 105 29.74 -18.06 -28.79
N ASN A 106 29.28 -17.59 -29.96
CA ASN A 106 28.15 -18.16 -30.71
C ASN A 106 28.56 -19.27 -31.69
N LEU A 107 29.82 -19.73 -31.64
CA LEU A 107 30.42 -20.76 -32.51
C LEU A 107 30.51 -20.39 -34.00
N LYS A 108 30.45 -19.09 -34.31
CA LYS A 108 30.69 -18.54 -35.64
C LYS A 108 31.98 -17.71 -35.67
N TRP A 109 32.60 -17.64 -36.84
CA TRP A 109 33.74 -16.76 -37.07
C TRP A 109 33.28 -15.32 -37.22
N SER A 110 33.96 -14.38 -36.54
CA SER A 110 33.67 -12.96 -36.61
C SER A 110 33.78 -12.42 -38.03
N GLY A 111 32.88 -11.52 -38.42
CA GLY A 111 32.89 -10.87 -39.74
C GLY A 111 32.67 -11.82 -40.92
N SER A 112 32.78 -11.26 -42.12
CA SER A 112 32.73 -12.01 -43.37
C SER A 112 34.06 -12.67 -43.72
N GLU A 113 34.00 -13.76 -44.49
CA GLU A 113 35.18 -14.41 -45.05
C GLU A 113 35.90 -13.48 -46.05
N PRO A 114 37.23 -13.30 -45.95
CA PRO A 114 37.97 -12.47 -46.90
C PRO A 114 38.09 -13.14 -48.27
N LEU A 115 38.47 -12.38 -49.29
CA LEU A 115 38.61 -12.87 -50.67
C LEU A 115 40.00 -12.52 -51.23
N CYS A 116 40.56 -13.38 -52.07
CA CYS A 116 41.81 -13.11 -52.77
C CYS A 116 41.53 -12.72 -54.23
N HIS A 117 41.87 -11.49 -54.59
CA HIS A 117 41.62 -10.95 -55.93
C HIS A 117 42.92 -10.76 -56.70
N LYS A 118 42.93 -11.12 -57.99
CA LYS A 118 44.10 -11.00 -58.85
C LYS A 118 44.41 -9.53 -59.10
N ASN A 119 45.67 -9.13 -58.95
CA ASN A 119 46.09 -7.76 -59.20
C ASN A 119 46.21 -7.50 -60.72
N ASP A 120 45.09 -7.48 -61.45
CA ASP A 120 45.07 -6.99 -62.83
C ASP A 120 45.12 -5.46 -62.80
N SER A 121 46.32 -4.90 -62.99
CA SER A 121 46.56 -3.45 -63.13
C SER A 121 46.04 -2.87 -64.45
N SER A 122 44.87 -3.32 -64.93
CA SER A 122 44.20 -2.76 -66.10
C SER A 122 43.04 -1.86 -65.66
N TYR A 123 43.31 -0.57 -65.61
CA TYR A 123 42.35 0.54 -65.54
C TYR A 123 41.45 0.58 -64.29
N VAL A 124 42.01 1.11 -63.19
CA VAL A 124 41.21 1.58 -62.05
C VAL A 124 40.71 2.99 -62.39
N ASP A 125 39.41 3.15 -62.63
CA ASP A 125 38.79 4.46 -62.67
C ASP A 125 38.96 5.13 -61.29
N VAL A 126 39.72 6.23 -61.26
CA VAL A 126 40.07 7.02 -60.07
C VAL A 126 38.82 7.65 -59.40
N SER A 127 37.64 7.48 -60.01
CA SER A 127 36.36 8.03 -59.57
C SER A 127 35.58 7.13 -58.60
N VAL A 128 36.02 5.90 -58.34
CA VAL A 128 35.25 4.92 -57.55
C VAL A 128 35.46 5.14 -56.04
N LYS A 129 34.52 5.82 -55.40
CA LYS A 129 34.55 6.20 -53.96
C LYS A 129 33.36 5.61 -53.22
N CYS A 130 33.54 5.29 -51.94
CA CYS A 130 32.39 4.94 -51.10
C CYS A 130 31.58 6.20 -50.79
N GLU A 131 30.27 6.04 -50.72
CA GLU A 131 29.38 7.04 -50.14
C GLU A 131 29.58 7.12 -48.61
N ARG A 132 28.70 7.81 -47.90
CA ARG A 132 28.79 7.93 -46.44
C ARG A 132 28.83 6.55 -45.75
N PRO A 133 29.60 6.41 -44.65
CA PRO A 133 29.62 5.19 -43.86
C PRO A 133 28.22 4.79 -43.39
N PRO A 134 27.94 3.49 -43.25
CA PRO A 134 26.63 3.01 -42.82
C PRO A 134 26.26 3.52 -41.42
N GLU A 135 25.00 3.91 -41.23
CA GLU A 135 24.46 4.30 -39.93
C GLU A 135 24.02 3.07 -39.15
N ILE A 136 24.61 2.86 -37.97
CA ILE A 136 24.30 1.72 -37.09
C ILE A 136 23.62 2.23 -35.81
N PRO A 137 22.51 1.61 -35.35
CA PRO A 137 21.80 2.05 -34.15
C PRO A 137 22.71 2.19 -32.93
N PHE A 138 22.56 3.31 -32.22
CA PHE A 138 23.29 3.62 -30.98
C PHE A 138 24.82 3.67 -31.13
N THR A 139 25.30 3.95 -32.34
CA THR A 139 26.73 4.16 -32.62
C THR A 139 26.99 5.57 -33.12
N LYS A 140 28.26 5.96 -33.07
CA LYS A 140 28.83 7.10 -33.77
C LYS A 140 30.14 6.68 -34.43
N HIS A 141 30.53 7.36 -35.50
CA HIS A 141 31.78 7.09 -36.20
C HIS A 141 32.71 8.32 -36.28
N ASP A 142 33.99 8.08 -36.55
CA ASP A 142 35.02 9.12 -36.67
C ASP A 142 35.13 9.76 -38.07
N ALA A 143 34.32 9.34 -39.04
CA ALA A 143 34.32 9.92 -40.38
C ALA A 143 33.85 11.40 -40.38
N PRO A 144 34.41 12.27 -41.23
CA PRO A 144 34.04 13.69 -41.29
C PRO A 144 32.58 13.91 -41.72
N GLU A 145 31.86 14.75 -40.99
CA GLU A 145 30.40 14.95 -41.11
C GLU A 145 29.97 15.55 -42.47
N HIS A 146 30.79 16.44 -43.02
CA HIS A 146 30.50 17.10 -44.31
C HIS A 146 31.04 16.35 -45.53
N GLN A 147 31.72 15.22 -45.32
CA GLN A 147 32.28 14.43 -46.41
C GLN A 147 31.23 13.41 -46.91
N SER A 148 30.90 13.48 -48.20
CA SER A 148 29.96 12.56 -48.85
C SER A 148 30.64 11.40 -49.57
N LEU A 149 31.92 11.54 -49.90
CA LEU A 149 32.69 10.58 -50.70
C LEU A 149 34.02 10.23 -50.05
N PHE A 150 34.32 8.94 -49.96
CA PHE A 150 35.47 8.37 -49.27
C PHE A 150 36.31 7.55 -50.23
N ASN A 151 37.63 7.73 -50.18
CA ASN A 151 38.55 6.98 -51.04
C ASN A 151 38.56 5.49 -50.66
N LEU A 152 38.91 4.64 -51.62
CA LEU A 152 39.21 3.24 -51.34
C LEU A 152 40.27 3.12 -50.24
N ASP A 153 40.19 2.03 -49.47
CA ASP A 153 40.97 1.74 -48.27
C ASP A 153 40.74 2.64 -47.06
N THR A 154 39.87 3.66 -47.15
CA THR A 154 39.48 4.45 -45.99
C THR A 154 38.91 3.55 -44.89
N LEU A 155 39.40 3.73 -43.66
CA LEU A 155 39.00 3.01 -42.47
C LEU A 155 38.28 3.95 -41.51
N VAL A 156 37.06 3.58 -41.14
CA VAL A 156 36.21 4.33 -40.21
C VAL A 156 35.98 3.50 -38.94
N HIS A 157 36.18 4.12 -37.77
CA HIS A 157 35.97 3.49 -36.47
C HIS A 157 34.62 3.87 -35.89
N TYR A 158 33.91 2.86 -35.39
CA TYR A 158 32.62 3.01 -34.74
C TYR A 158 32.77 2.83 -33.22
N THR A 159 32.08 3.68 -32.48
CA THR A 159 31.99 3.63 -31.02
C THR A 159 30.54 3.73 -30.58
N CYS A 160 30.18 3.10 -29.48
CA CYS A 160 28.83 3.26 -28.93
C CYS A 160 28.62 4.71 -28.43
N ILE A 161 27.40 5.22 -28.59
CA ILE A 161 27.03 6.51 -28.00
C ILE A 161 26.93 6.40 -26.47
N LYS A 162 26.91 7.54 -25.78
CA LYS A 162 26.78 7.58 -24.31
C LYS A 162 25.53 6.83 -23.84
N GLY A 163 25.65 6.07 -22.75
CA GLY A 163 24.58 5.22 -22.23
C GLY A 163 24.49 3.84 -22.89
N PHE A 164 25.36 3.55 -23.87
CA PHE A 164 25.45 2.25 -24.52
C PHE A 164 26.87 1.69 -24.43
N TYR A 165 26.97 0.37 -24.30
CA TYR A 165 28.23 -0.36 -24.27
C TYR A 165 28.25 -1.47 -25.31
N ARG A 166 29.46 -1.84 -25.72
CA ARG A 166 29.69 -3.00 -26.57
C ARG A 166 29.90 -4.21 -25.67
N GLN A 167 29.12 -5.26 -25.86
CA GLN A 167 29.38 -6.55 -25.22
C GLN A 167 30.70 -7.10 -25.79
N THR A 168 31.69 -7.35 -24.93
CA THR A 168 33.07 -7.68 -25.34
C THR A 168 33.10 -8.88 -26.30
N ASP A 169 33.94 -8.78 -27.34
CA ASP A 169 34.21 -9.79 -28.39
C ASP A 169 33.13 -10.03 -29.47
N LEU A 170 32.01 -9.31 -29.43
CA LEU A 170 30.99 -9.36 -30.49
C LEU A 170 31.16 -8.19 -31.49
N GLY A 171 31.10 -8.53 -32.78
CA GLY A 171 31.12 -7.59 -33.91
C GLY A 171 32.48 -6.94 -34.24
N LEU A 172 32.63 -6.40 -35.45
CA LEU A 172 33.77 -5.55 -35.83
C LEU A 172 33.41 -4.06 -35.69
N PRO A 173 34.12 -3.26 -34.87
CA PRO A 173 33.85 -1.82 -34.69
C PRO A 173 34.49 -0.96 -35.78
N LYS A 174 34.73 -1.52 -36.97
CA LYS A 174 35.43 -0.84 -38.06
C LYS A 174 34.76 -1.13 -39.38
N ALA A 175 34.67 -0.11 -40.23
CA ALA A 175 34.21 -0.22 -41.60
C ALA A 175 35.35 0.15 -42.54
N LYS A 176 35.62 -0.67 -43.56
CA LYS A 176 36.64 -0.38 -44.57
C LYS A 176 36.01 -0.20 -45.94
N CYS A 177 36.34 0.88 -46.63
CA CYS A 177 35.91 1.14 -47.99
C CYS A 177 36.72 0.28 -48.97
N LEU A 178 36.07 -0.65 -49.68
CA LEU A 178 36.73 -1.58 -50.61
C LEU A 178 35.98 -1.67 -51.94
N MET A 179 36.70 -2.07 -52.99
CA MET A 179 36.10 -2.30 -54.31
C MET A 179 35.43 -3.68 -54.33
N TYR A 180 34.21 -3.74 -54.84
CA TYR A 180 33.45 -4.98 -55.04
C TYR A 180 32.63 -4.90 -56.32
N ASN A 181 32.89 -5.82 -57.26
CA ASN A 181 32.21 -5.89 -58.56
C ASN A 181 32.18 -4.54 -59.30
N GLY A 182 33.32 -3.82 -59.34
CA GLY A 182 33.45 -2.53 -60.02
C GLY A 182 32.81 -1.34 -59.29
N LYS A 183 32.35 -1.49 -58.05
CA LYS A 183 31.81 -0.40 -57.20
C LYS A 183 32.50 -0.35 -55.84
N ALA A 184 32.69 0.84 -55.28
CA ALA A 184 33.16 0.99 -53.91
C ALA A 184 32.02 0.74 -52.91
N ARG A 185 32.28 -0.06 -51.87
CA ARG A 185 31.32 -0.38 -50.80
C ARG A 185 32.01 -0.47 -49.44
N TRP A 186 31.27 -0.19 -48.39
CA TRP A 186 31.70 -0.40 -47.01
C TRP A 186 31.59 -1.88 -46.62
N PHE A 187 32.65 -2.42 -46.04
CA PHE A 187 32.68 -3.75 -45.43
C PHE A 187 32.84 -3.62 -43.92
N GLY A 188 31.92 -4.23 -43.17
CA GLY A 188 31.67 -3.87 -41.78
C GLY A 188 30.94 -2.51 -41.66
N PRO A 189 30.69 -2.02 -40.42
CA PRO A 189 30.98 -2.67 -39.16
C PRO A 189 29.84 -3.63 -38.76
N ASP A 190 30.15 -4.61 -37.91
CA ASP A 190 29.15 -5.54 -37.32
C ASP A 190 28.95 -5.28 -35.82
N ILE A 191 29.25 -4.05 -35.38
CA ILE A 191 29.16 -3.64 -33.97
C ILE A 191 27.70 -3.63 -33.48
N GLN A 192 27.50 -4.10 -32.25
CA GLN A 192 26.23 -4.01 -31.54
C GLN A 192 26.43 -3.28 -30.22
N CYS A 193 25.58 -2.28 -29.98
CA CYS A 193 25.60 -1.44 -28.78
C CYS A 193 24.33 -1.69 -27.96
N HIS A 194 24.50 -2.01 -26.69
CA HIS A 194 23.43 -2.29 -25.75
C HIS A 194 23.35 -1.20 -24.70
N ALA A 195 22.13 -0.80 -24.33
CA ALA A 195 21.94 0.19 -23.28
C ALA A 195 22.42 -0.36 -21.92
N PHE A 196 23.01 0.50 -21.09
CA PHE A 196 23.27 0.15 -19.69
C PHE A 196 21.95 -0.14 -18.97
N SER A 197 21.94 -1.20 -18.17
CA SER A 197 20.80 -1.56 -17.33
C SER A 197 21.02 -1.07 -15.92
N CYS A 198 20.03 -0.36 -15.38
CA CYS A 198 20.01 0.07 -13.98
C CYS A 198 19.48 -1.01 -13.02
N GLY A 199 19.10 -2.16 -13.55
CA GLY A 199 18.39 -3.19 -12.80
C GLY A 199 16.98 -2.74 -12.38
N ARG A 200 16.17 -3.69 -11.93
CA ARG A 200 14.85 -3.37 -11.38
C ARG A 200 15.05 -2.53 -10.10
N PRO A 201 14.42 -1.35 -9.99
CA PRO A 201 14.50 -0.56 -8.76
C PRO A 201 14.00 -1.36 -7.55
N THR A 202 14.50 -1.02 -6.37
CA THR A 202 13.96 -1.59 -5.13
C THR A 202 12.51 -1.19 -4.92
N GLU A 203 11.73 -2.10 -4.35
CA GLU A 203 10.32 -1.86 -4.06
C GLU A 203 10.16 -0.80 -2.97
N VAL A 204 9.14 0.05 -3.14
CA VAL A 204 8.76 1.09 -2.18
C VAL A 204 7.45 0.66 -1.53
N THR A 205 7.45 0.50 -0.21
CA THR A 205 6.26 0.10 0.56
C THR A 205 5.14 1.12 0.38
N ASN A 206 3.90 0.65 0.26
CA ASN A 206 2.71 1.49 0.03
C ASN A 206 2.78 2.32 -1.26
N ALA A 207 3.58 1.89 -2.24
CA ALA A 207 3.67 2.51 -3.55
C ALA A 207 3.42 1.51 -4.67
N ILE A 208 2.95 2.03 -5.79
CA ILE A 208 2.83 1.37 -7.09
C ILE A 208 3.88 2.01 -8.00
N MET A 209 4.69 1.18 -8.67
CA MET A 209 5.68 1.61 -9.65
C MET A 209 5.14 1.37 -11.06
N ASP A 210 5.22 2.41 -11.89
CA ASP A 210 4.88 2.41 -13.30
C ASP A 210 6.19 2.39 -14.12
N GLY A 211 6.26 1.47 -15.08
CA GLY A 211 7.46 1.21 -15.89
C GLY A 211 7.89 -0.26 -15.89
N SER A 212 8.30 -0.76 -17.05
CA SER A 212 8.73 -2.16 -17.26
C SER A 212 10.11 -2.30 -17.90
N VAL A 213 10.72 -1.19 -18.34
CA VAL A 213 12.02 -1.15 -18.99
C VAL A 213 13.01 -0.41 -18.09
N PHE A 214 14.12 -1.07 -17.76
CA PHE A 214 15.10 -0.61 -16.76
C PHE A 214 16.47 -0.33 -17.38
N THR A 215 16.47 0.20 -18.60
CA THR A 215 17.70 0.53 -19.35
C THR A 215 17.69 1.99 -19.75
N TYR A 216 18.86 2.60 -19.88
CA TYR A 216 18.99 3.97 -20.35
C TYR A 216 18.25 4.18 -21.69
N PRO A 217 17.53 5.29 -21.91
CA PRO A 217 17.24 6.42 -21.01
C PRO A 217 15.84 6.33 -20.36
N HIS A 218 15.31 5.14 -20.11
CA HIS A 218 13.95 4.98 -19.58
C HIS A 218 13.84 5.44 -18.12
N SER A 219 12.64 5.87 -17.73
CA SER A 219 12.29 6.23 -16.37
C SER A 219 11.25 5.28 -15.79
N VAL A 220 11.15 5.30 -14.46
CA VAL A 220 10.08 4.69 -13.68
C VAL A 220 9.42 5.75 -12.83
N ARG A 221 8.10 5.64 -12.64
CA ARG A 221 7.32 6.58 -11.83
C ARG A 221 6.63 5.87 -10.67
N TYR A 222 6.71 6.45 -9.49
CA TYR A 222 6.10 5.94 -8.28
C TYR A 222 4.84 6.74 -7.93
N ARG A 223 3.83 6.04 -7.45
CA ARG A 223 2.60 6.61 -6.90
C ARG A 223 2.27 5.91 -5.60
N CYS A 224 2.01 6.66 -4.54
CA CYS A 224 1.54 6.06 -3.29
C CYS A 224 0.11 5.54 -3.43
N ILE A 225 -0.22 4.48 -2.68
CA ILE A 225 -1.60 4.00 -2.55
C ILE A 225 -2.43 4.99 -1.72
N ASP A 226 -3.75 4.86 -1.79
CA ASP A 226 -4.67 5.73 -1.05
C ASP A 226 -4.37 5.74 0.46
N GLY A 227 -4.40 6.93 1.05
CA GLY A 227 -4.04 7.14 2.46
C GLY A 227 -2.54 7.38 2.71
N PHE A 228 -1.73 7.43 1.65
CA PHE A 228 -0.30 7.77 1.74
C PHE A 228 0.07 8.88 0.76
N GLU A 229 1.00 9.72 1.17
CA GLU A 229 1.59 10.79 0.36
C GLU A 229 3.04 10.47 -0.01
N ILE A 230 3.46 10.85 -1.22
CA ILE A 230 4.83 10.61 -1.69
C ILE A 230 5.78 11.67 -1.15
N VAL A 231 6.93 11.23 -0.64
CA VAL A 231 8.01 12.11 -0.19
C VAL A 231 9.26 11.82 -1.01
N GLY A 232 9.84 12.88 -1.59
CA GLY A 232 10.94 12.81 -2.55
C GLY A 232 10.47 12.81 -4.01
N ASP A 233 11.39 12.49 -4.92
CA ASP A 233 11.11 12.51 -6.35
C ASP A 233 10.29 11.30 -6.79
N ALA A 234 9.12 11.56 -7.36
CA ALA A 234 8.21 10.53 -7.85
C ALA A 234 8.73 9.80 -9.09
N GLU A 235 9.70 10.35 -9.80
CA GLU A 235 10.22 9.77 -11.04
C GLU A 235 11.73 9.58 -10.94
N ARG A 236 12.22 8.42 -11.39
CA ARG A 236 13.63 8.09 -11.42
C ARG A 236 14.03 7.66 -12.82
N TRP A 237 15.18 8.17 -13.26
CA TRP A 237 15.73 7.95 -14.60
C TRP A 237 16.88 6.96 -14.53
N CYS A 238 16.94 6.01 -15.46
CA CYS A 238 18.13 5.19 -15.62
C CYS A 238 19.22 6.03 -16.30
N LEU A 239 20.33 6.26 -15.61
CA LEU A 239 21.42 7.14 -16.05
C LEU A 239 22.42 6.42 -16.96
N VAL A 240 23.30 7.20 -17.58
CA VAL A 240 24.30 6.74 -18.56
C VAL A 240 25.33 5.76 -17.98
N ASP A 241 25.49 5.74 -16.67
CA ASP A 241 26.43 4.88 -15.93
C ASP A 241 25.78 3.58 -15.43
N GLY A 242 24.49 3.37 -15.73
CA GLY A 242 23.75 2.21 -15.26
C GLY A 242 23.27 2.32 -13.81
N HIS A 243 23.15 3.53 -13.25
CA HIS A 243 22.51 3.74 -11.95
C HIS A 243 21.21 4.53 -12.09
N TRP A 244 20.28 4.32 -11.14
CA TRP A 244 19.07 5.13 -11.05
C TRP A 244 19.38 6.52 -10.50
N SER A 245 18.74 7.54 -11.06
CA SER A 245 18.86 8.92 -10.59
C SER A 245 18.28 9.08 -9.18
N GLY A 246 18.94 9.91 -8.38
CA GLY A 246 18.47 10.31 -7.05
C GLY A 246 18.25 9.13 -6.09
N ASP A 247 17.63 9.43 -4.96
CA ASP A 247 17.23 8.42 -3.98
C ASP A 247 15.85 7.84 -4.29
N LYS A 248 15.55 6.67 -3.72
CA LYS A 248 14.21 6.09 -3.84
C LYS A 248 13.21 6.95 -3.03
N PRO A 249 12.02 7.27 -3.56
CA PRO A 249 10.99 7.93 -2.78
C PRO A 249 10.44 6.99 -1.70
N PHE A 250 9.71 7.55 -0.73
CA PHE A 250 8.95 6.77 0.24
C PHE A 250 7.54 7.34 0.42
N CYS A 251 6.62 6.47 0.81
CA CYS A 251 5.22 6.83 1.05
C CYS A 251 4.95 6.98 2.54
N LYS A 252 4.60 8.19 2.96
CA LYS A 252 4.27 8.50 4.35
C LYS A 252 2.74 8.46 4.54
N PRO A 253 2.21 7.93 5.66
CA PRO A 253 0.79 8.04 5.94
C PRO A 253 0.37 9.51 6.00
N ILE A 254 -0.74 9.84 5.33
CA ILE A 254 -1.32 11.17 5.50
C ILE A 254 -1.76 11.40 6.95
N GLN A 255 -1.91 12.66 7.32
CA GLN A 255 -2.30 13.05 8.68
C GLN A 255 -3.62 13.80 8.63
N CYS A 256 -4.60 13.34 9.41
CA CYS A 256 -5.84 14.06 9.60
C CYS A 256 -5.65 15.28 10.52
N VAL A 257 -6.53 16.27 10.36
CA VAL A 257 -6.54 17.46 11.21
C VAL A 257 -6.74 17.06 12.67
N ARG A 258 -5.97 17.63 13.60
CA ARG A 258 -6.15 17.34 15.04
C ARG A 258 -7.60 17.68 15.47
N PRO A 259 -8.36 16.72 15.99
CA PRO A 259 -9.73 16.96 16.45
C PRO A 259 -9.74 17.93 17.63
N LYS A 260 -10.75 18.79 17.68
CA LYS A 260 -10.99 19.63 18.86
C LYS A 260 -11.74 18.81 19.91
N PRO A 261 -11.38 18.91 21.20
CA PRO A 261 -12.20 18.33 22.25
C PRO A 261 -13.60 18.98 22.26
N PRO A 262 -14.68 18.20 22.43
CA PRO A 262 -16.00 18.76 22.62
C PRO A 262 -16.06 19.52 23.95
N LEU A 263 -16.96 20.50 24.06
CA LEU A 263 -17.22 21.17 25.32
C LEU A 263 -17.72 20.15 26.36
N TYR A 264 -17.17 20.16 27.57
CA TYR A 264 -17.44 19.16 28.62
C TYR A 264 -17.09 17.72 28.21
N GLY A 265 -15.99 17.57 27.45
CA GLY A 265 -15.45 16.28 27.09
C GLY A 265 -14.05 16.34 26.53
N GLN A 266 -13.56 15.18 26.13
CA GLN A 266 -12.16 14.91 25.83
C GLN A 266 -12.06 13.99 24.61
N VAL A 267 -10.96 14.13 23.85
CA VAL A 267 -10.61 13.20 22.78
C VAL A 267 -9.46 12.32 23.26
N LEU A 268 -9.66 11.01 23.23
CA LEU A 268 -8.66 9.98 23.50
C LEU A 268 -8.06 9.48 22.19
N GLY A 269 -6.73 9.38 22.14
CA GLY A 269 -5.96 8.95 20.98
C GLY A 269 -4.97 10.02 20.53
N THR A 270 -3.72 9.62 20.29
CA THR A 270 -2.62 10.55 19.97
C THR A 270 -2.22 10.52 18.49
N SER A 271 -2.47 9.40 17.82
CA SER A 271 -2.15 9.23 16.40
C SER A 271 -3.16 9.95 15.52
N LEU A 272 -2.65 10.66 14.52
CA LEU A 272 -3.44 11.36 13.49
C LEU A 272 -3.25 10.72 12.11
N GLU A 273 -2.51 9.61 12.03
CA GLU A 273 -2.16 8.98 10.77
C GLU A 273 -3.37 8.34 10.10
N PHE A 274 -3.29 8.07 8.80
CA PHE A 274 -4.31 7.31 8.09
C PHE A 274 -4.71 6.03 8.85
N GLN A 275 -6.02 5.79 8.96
CA GLN A 275 -6.62 4.71 9.77
C GLN A 275 -6.42 4.79 11.30
N ALA A 276 -5.81 5.86 11.82
CA ALA A 276 -5.83 6.12 13.25
C ALA A 276 -7.26 6.25 13.76
N LYS A 277 -7.48 5.81 15.00
CA LYS A 277 -8.80 5.82 15.65
C LYS A 277 -8.74 6.67 16.89
N ILE A 278 -9.66 7.62 16.99
CA ILE A 278 -9.87 8.46 18.17
C ILE A 278 -11.19 8.10 18.81
N THR A 279 -11.29 8.33 20.12
CA THR A 279 -12.49 8.07 20.92
C THR A 279 -12.87 9.32 21.68
N TYR A 280 -14.15 9.68 21.68
CA TYR A 280 -14.67 10.81 22.42
C TYR A 280 -15.28 10.34 23.74
N VAL A 281 -14.99 11.07 24.81
CA VAL A 281 -15.50 10.80 26.15
C VAL A 281 -16.02 12.11 26.73
N CYS A 282 -17.21 12.08 27.32
CA CYS A 282 -17.77 13.24 28.02
C CYS A 282 -17.35 13.23 29.48
N ASP A 283 -17.25 14.43 30.05
CA ASP A 283 -17.01 14.62 31.47
C ASP A 283 -18.20 14.12 32.29
N GLU A 284 -18.00 13.95 33.60
CA GLU A 284 -19.06 13.48 34.49
C GLU A 284 -20.26 14.44 34.49
N GLY A 285 -21.47 13.89 34.42
CA GLY A 285 -22.71 14.67 34.27
C GLY A 285 -23.11 14.99 32.83
N TYR A 286 -22.32 14.55 31.84
CA TYR A 286 -22.63 14.71 30.43
C TYR A 286 -22.71 13.36 29.72
N ARG A 287 -23.57 13.27 28.69
CA ARG A 287 -23.72 12.11 27.80
C ARG A 287 -23.24 12.47 26.39
N LEU A 288 -22.56 11.53 25.74
CA LEU A 288 -22.11 11.71 24.37
C LEU A 288 -23.27 11.54 23.39
N VAL A 289 -23.46 12.52 22.52
CA VAL A 289 -24.40 12.46 21.40
C VAL A 289 -23.61 12.43 20.09
N GLY A 290 -23.84 11.39 19.28
CA GLY A 290 -23.14 11.16 18.02
C GLY A 290 -22.20 9.96 18.05
N GLN A 291 -21.14 9.99 17.25
CA GLN A 291 -20.20 8.88 17.09
C GLN A 291 -19.17 8.84 18.23
N VAL A 292 -19.10 7.71 18.94
CA VAL A 292 -18.10 7.48 20.01
C VAL A 292 -16.67 7.46 19.45
N GLN A 293 -16.50 6.99 18.22
CA GLN A 293 -15.19 6.83 17.60
C GLN A 293 -15.20 7.35 16.17
N ARG A 294 -14.08 7.97 15.77
CA ARG A 294 -13.85 8.43 14.41
C ARG A 294 -12.51 7.90 13.90
N ILE A 295 -12.43 7.67 12.60
CA ILE A 295 -11.26 7.07 11.92
C ILE A 295 -10.71 8.08 10.91
N CYS A 296 -9.39 8.22 10.85
CA CYS A 296 -8.73 9.09 9.87
C CYS A 296 -8.83 8.47 8.47
N GLN A 297 -9.42 9.19 7.53
CA GLN A 297 -9.67 8.76 6.16
C GLN A 297 -8.61 9.27 5.20
N SER A 298 -8.58 8.72 3.97
CA SER A 298 -7.57 8.99 2.93
C SER A 298 -7.62 10.42 2.38
N ASP A 299 -8.68 11.17 2.67
CA ASP A 299 -8.92 12.55 2.26
C ASP A 299 -8.50 13.58 3.32
N THR A 300 -7.75 13.15 4.34
CA THR A 300 -7.30 13.95 5.50
C THR A 300 -8.41 14.36 6.47
N THR A 301 -9.61 13.79 6.35
CA THR A 301 -10.73 14.04 7.26
C THR A 301 -11.00 12.88 8.21
N TRP A 302 -11.66 13.18 9.32
CA TRP A 302 -12.16 12.16 10.24
C TRP A 302 -13.54 11.70 9.82
N SER A 303 -13.76 10.39 9.83
CA SER A 303 -15.04 9.77 9.45
C SER A 303 -16.22 10.40 10.21
N GLY A 304 -17.32 10.61 9.50
CA GLY A 304 -18.59 11.07 10.06
C GLY A 304 -18.53 12.46 10.71
N HIS A 305 -19.54 12.78 11.52
CA HIS A 305 -19.71 14.09 12.15
C HIS A 305 -19.08 14.16 13.54
N GLU A 306 -18.69 15.37 13.94
CA GLU A 306 -18.15 15.63 15.27
C GLU A 306 -19.25 15.42 16.35
N PRO A 307 -19.00 14.58 17.37
CA PRO A 307 -19.95 14.39 18.46
C PRO A 307 -19.87 15.56 19.46
N TYR A 308 -20.90 15.70 20.29
CA TYR A 308 -20.94 16.68 21.37
C TYR A 308 -21.41 16.06 22.68
N CYS A 309 -21.08 16.73 23.78
CA CYS A 309 -21.49 16.31 25.12
C CYS A 309 -22.72 17.12 25.55
N GLU A 310 -23.80 16.42 25.85
CA GLU A 310 -25.05 17.00 26.30
C GLU A 310 -25.19 16.80 27.82
N GLU A 311 -25.56 17.85 28.53
CA GLU A 311 -25.78 17.79 29.98
C GLU A 311 -26.91 16.79 30.28
N ILE A 312 -26.67 15.89 31.23
CA ILE A 312 -27.68 14.95 31.69
C ILE A 312 -28.62 15.70 32.62
N ARG A 313 -29.91 15.73 32.26
CA ARG A 313 -30.98 16.29 33.09
C ARG A 313 -32.11 15.28 33.26
N CYS A 314 -32.62 15.19 34.48
CA CYS A 314 -33.77 14.37 34.82
C CYS A 314 -35.08 15.11 34.50
N PRO A 315 -36.18 14.39 34.21
CA PRO A 315 -37.47 15.01 33.95
C PRO A 315 -37.98 15.76 35.19
N SER A 316 -38.67 16.88 34.98
CA SER A 316 -39.34 17.57 36.08
C SER A 316 -40.36 16.62 36.73
N LEU A 317 -40.29 16.48 38.06
CA LEU A 317 -41.13 15.55 38.81
C LEU A 317 -42.59 16.01 38.94
N GLY A 318 -42.95 17.20 38.46
CA GLY A 318 -44.30 17.75 38.57
C GLY A 318 -44.66 18.14 39.99
N LEU A 319 -45.94 18.02 40.36
CA LEU A 319 -46.45 18.41 41.68
C LEU A 319 -46.56 17.20 42.61
N LEU A 320 -46.14 17.38 43.86
CA LEU A 320 -46.38 16.41 44.94
C LEU A 320 -47.73 16.70 45.60
N TRP A 321 -48.70 15.80 45.42
CA TRP A 321 -50.01 15.93 46.07
C TRP A 321 -49.90 15.86 47.59
N ASN A 322 -50.52 16.82 48.28
CA ASN A 322 -50.46 17.00 49.73
C ASN A 322 -49.03 17.10 50.29
N GLY A 323 -48.12 17.70 49.51
CA GLY A 323 -46.75 17.97 49.91
C GLY A 323 -46.11 19.02 49.01
N PHE A 324 -44.81 19.20 49.17
CA PHE A 324 -43.97 20.04 48.33
C PHE A 324 -42.61 19.37 48.09
N ILE A 325 -41.97 19.73 46.99
CA ILE A 325 -40.64 19.25 46.60
C ILE A 325 -39.66 20.37 46.94
N ASP A 326 -38.64 20.04 47.71
CA ASP A 326 -37.57 20.95 48.10
C ASP A 326 -36.37 20.70 47.16
N GLY A 327 -36.10 21.69 46.29
CA GLY A 327 -35.13 21.63 45.19
C GLY A 327 -35.80 21.66 43.80
N ASP A 328 -35.26 22.46 42.89
CA ASP A 328 -35.71 22.66 41.50
C ASP A 328 -34.68 22.23 40.45
N ASP A 329 -33.43 21.98 40.86
CA ASP A 329 -32.37 21.51 39.99
C ASP A 329 -32.64 20.07 39.51
N THR A 330 -32.47 19.87 38.21
CA THR A 330 -32.66 18.60 37.51
C THR A 330 -31.36 18.07 36.91
N SER A 331 -30.23 18.76 37.13
CA SER A 331 -28.92 18.37 36.64
C SER A 331 -28.44 17.04 37.25
N PHE A 332 -27.48 16.40 36.61
CA PHE A 332 -26.87 15.18 37.11
C PHE A 332 -26.36 15.33 38.55
N GLY A 333 -26.73 14.39 39.41
CA GLY A 333 -26.32 14.41 40.81
C GLY A 333 -27.17 15.31 41.71
N ALA A 334 -28.05 16.14 41.14
CA ALA A 334 -29.02 16.93 41.90
C ALA A 334 -29.87 16.03 42.79
N MET A 335 -30.20 16.51 43.99
CA MET A 335 -31.02 15.80 44.96
C MET A 335 -32.20 16.67 45.37
N VAL A 336 -33.39 16.10 45.28
CA VAL A 336 -34.63 16.74 45.73
C VAL A 336 -35.19 15.98 46.93
N ILE A 337 -35.77 16.73 47.87
CA ILE A 337 -36.35 16.16 49.10
C ILE A 337 -37.87 16.33 49.06
N PHE A 338 -38.58 15.25 49.32
CA PHE A 338 -40.04 15.24 49.36
C PHE A 338 -40.54 15.54 50.77
N ARG A 339 -41.41 16.54 50.91
CA ARG A 339 -41.97 16.97 52.20
C ARG A 339 -43.50 16.92 52.13
N CYS A 340 -44.12 16.09 52.98
CA CYS A 340 -45.58 16.08 53.09
C CYS A 340 -46.08 17.21 53.99
N LEU A 341 -47.33 17.63 53.80
CA LEU A 341 -48.00 18.59 54.67
C LEU A 341 -48.12 18.06 56.11
N GLU A 342 -48.30 18.98 57.06
CA GLU A 342 -48.39 18.67 58.48
C GLU A 342 -49.50 17.62 58.78
N GLY A 343 -49.19 16.65 59.65
CA GLY A 343 -50.10 15.55 59.98
C GLY A 343 -50.14 14.38 58.98
N MET A 344 -49.38 14.46 57.88
CA MET A 344 -49.25 13.39 56.88
C MET A 344 -47.91 12.64 56.97
N THR A 345 -47.89 11.45 56.37
CA THR A 345 -46.71 10.57 56.29
C THR A 345 -46.42 10.19 54.84
N HIS A 346 -45.14 10.07 54.48
CA HIS A 346 -44.73 9.64 53.14
C HIS A 346 -44.77 8.11 53.02
N ILE A 347 -45.27 7.62 51.88
CA ILE A 347 -45.16 6.23 51.46
C ILE A 347 -44.29 6.20 50.22
N GLY A 348 -43.05 5.75 50.38
CA GLY A 348 -41.98 5.81 49.38
C GLY A 348 -40.69 6.39 49.98
N ALA A 349 -39.67 6.60 49.14
CA ALA A 349 -38.44 7.25 49.57
C ALA A 349 -38.68 8.74 49.84
N PRO A 350 -38.01 9.34 50.84
CA PRO A 350 -38.16 10.77 51.16
C PRO A 350 -37.33 11.70 50.27
N TYR A 351 -36.56 11.16 49.32
CA TYR A 351 -35.73 11.92 48.39
C TYR A 351 -35.55 11.18 47.06
N ALA A 352 -35.17 11.93 46.03
CA ALA A 352 -34.72 11.39 44.76
C ALA A 352 -33.43 12.09 44.30
N LYS A 353 -32.49 11.33 43.72
CA LYS A 353 -31.25 11.85 43.13
C LYS A 353 -31.23 11.62 41.62
N CYS A 354 -30.79 12.59 40.83
CA CYS A 354 -30.68 12.44 39.39
C CYS A 354 -29.47 11.56 39.01
N GLN A 355 -29.72 10.51 38.23
CA GLN A 355 -28.74 9.49 37.86
C GLN A 355 -28.15 9.71 36.46
N ARG A 356 -27.11 8.91 36.12
CA ARG A 356 -26.37 8.98 34.86
C ARG A 356 -27.18 8.66 33.61
N ASP A 357 -28.31 7.99 33.76
CA ASP A 357 -29.21 7.63 32.66
C ASP A 357 -30.30 8.69 32.45
N GLY A 358 -30.27 9.79 33.22
CA GLY A 358 -31.28 10.84 33.19
C GLY A 358 -32.56 10.47 33.93
N THR A 359 -32.52 9.47 34.82
CA THR A 359 -33.66 9.08 35.66
C THR A 359 -33.45 9.42 37.13
N TRP A 360 -34.54 9.64 37.84
CA TRP A 360 -34.52 9.84 39.28
C TRP A 360 -34.43 8.50 40.01
N THR A 361 -33.60 8.40 41.06
CA THR A 361 -33.45 7.16 41.86
C THR A 361 -34.78 6.63 42.42
N HIS A 362 -35.71 7.53 42.72
CA HIS A 362 -37.03 7.19 43.25
C HIS A 362 -38.12 8.05 42.61
N PRO A 363 -39.33 7.50 42.37
CA PRO A 363 -40.48 8.28 41.90
C PRO A 363 -41.10 9.13 43.02
N LEU A 364 -42.07 9.98 42.68
CA LEU A 364 -42.84 10.75 43.66
C LEU A 364 -43.50 9.83 44.72
N PRO A 365 -43.35 10.12 46.02
CA PRO A 365 -44.01 9.38 47.08
C PRO A 365 -45.49 9.77 47.19
N LYS A 366 -46.27 8.97 47.91
CA LYS A 366 -47.66 9.32 48.28
C LYS A 366 -47.68 9.91 49.69
N CYS A 367 -48.28 11.09 49.84
CA CYS A 367 -48.56 11.68 51.15
C CYS A 367 -49.94 11.25 51.62
N MET A 368 -50.00 10.47 52.70
CA MET A 368 -51.25 10.02 53.32
C MET A 368 -51.33 10.53 54.75
N GLY A 369 -52.48 11.11 55.11
CA GLY A 369 -52.81 11.41 56.51
C GLY A 369 -52.85 10.15 57.35
N LYS A 370 -52.59 10.28 58.65
CA LYS A 370 -52.85 9.19 59.60
C LYS A 370 -54.31 8.74 59.44
N GLN A 371 -54.55 7.46 59.19
CA GLN A 371 -55.89 6.88 59.24
C GLN A 371 -56.56 7.30 60.56
N MET A 372 -57.72 7.93 60.46
CA MET A 372 -58.56 8.17 61.63
C MET A 372 -58.92 6.81 62.23
N HIS A 373 -58.61 6.63 63.52
CA HIS A 373 -59.10 5.50 64.28
C HIS A 373 -60.63 5.48 64.16
N ALA A 374 -61.20 4.30 63.86
CA ALA A 374 -62.64 4.09 63.71
C ALA A 374 -63.46 4.29 65.00
N ASP A 375 -62.80 4.77 66.06
CA ASP A 375 -63.35 4.95 67.41
C ASP A 375 -64.12 6.28 67.56
N ALA A 376 -64.10 7.14 66.53
CA ALA A 376 -64.85 8.40 66.48
C ALA A 376 -66.05 8.38 65.53
N ILE A 377 -66.47 7.21 65.04
CA ILE A 377 -67.73 7.04 64.32
C ILE A 377 -68.78 6.58 65.33
N ASP A 378 -69.74 7.43 65.66
CA ASP A 378 -70.91 7.02 66.41
C ASP A 378 -71.83 6.17 65.52
N ARG A 379 -71.63 4.85 65.58
CA ARG A 379 -72.39 3.85 64.81
C ARG A 379 -73.85 3.71 65.28
N SER A 380 -74.28 4.47 66.30
CA SER A 380 -75.65 4.41 66.82
C SER A 380 -76.67 5.17 65.97
N ILE A 381 -76.24 6.00 65.01
CA ILE A 381 -77.12 6.78 64.13
C ILE A 381 -76.91 6.37 62.67
N ILE A 382 -77.69 5.38 62.22
CA ILE A 382 -77.78 4.98 60.81
C ILE A 382 -79.10 5.51 60.23
N ARG A 383 -79.01 6.30 59.16
CA ARG A 383 -80.18 6.67 58.34
C ARG A 383 -80.09 5.97 56.99
N TRP A 384 -81.24 5.66 56.41
CA TRP A 384 -81.31 5.08 55.07
C TRP A 384 -81.79 6.14 54.09
N SER A 385 -81.01 6.36 53.03
CA SER A 385 -81.41 7.20 51.89
C SER A 385 -81.16 6.39 50.62
N ASN A 386 -82.19 6.23 49.79
CA ASN A 386 -82.14 5.46 48.53
C ASN A 386 -81.54 4.04 48.67
N GLY A 387 -81.88 3.34 49.76
CA GLY A 387 -81.45 1.95 49.99
C GLY A 387 -79.98 1.76 50.40
N ARG A 388 -79.25 2.84 50.74
CA ARG A 388 -77.88 2.76 51.29
C ARG A 388 -77.83 3.31 52.72
N PRO A 389 -77.09 2.67 53.64
CA PRO A 389 -76.89 3.19 54.99
C PRO A 389 -75.98 4.43 54.95
N MET A 390 -76.41 5.48 55.63
CA MET A 390 -75.66 6.70 55.90
C MET A 390 -75.27 6.74 57.37
N CYS A 391 -73.99 7.04 57.64
CA CYS A 391 -73.42 7.11 58.98
C CYS A 391 -73.25 8.59 59.35
N ALA A 392 -73.56 8.95 60.60
CA ALA A 392 -73.43 10.31 61.09
C ALA A 392 -72.06 10.55 61.74
N SER A 393 -71.40 11.66 61.40
CA SER A 393 -70.16 12.13 62.03
C SER A 393 -70.46 13.35 62.91
N SER A 394 -69.96 13.35 64.16
CA SER A 394 -70.19 14.41 65.15
C SER A 394 -69.07 15.46 65.22
N LEU A 395 -68.18 15.52 64.22
CA LEU A 395 -66.97 16.37 64.28
C LEU A 395 -67.22 17.86 63.98
N PHE A 396 -68.44 18.25 63.61
CA PHE A 396 -68.88 19.64 63.54
C PHE A 396 -70.11 19.82 64.43
N ARG A 397 -70.35 21.02 64.97
CA ARG A 397 -71.57 21.33 65.77
C ARG A 397 -72.91 21.06 65.04
N HIS A 398 -72.87 20.53 63.82
CA HIS A 398 -73.97 20.01 63.02
C HIS A 398 -73.60 18.63 62.45
N TRP A 399 -74.57 17.71 62.44
CA TRP A 399 -74.41 16.36 61.89
C TRP A 399 -74.19 16.40 60.36
N VAL A 400 -73.12 15.77 59.89
CA VAL A 400 -72.91 15.49 58.46
C VAL A 400 -73.13 14.00 58.24
N PHE A 401 -74.00 13.65 57.29
CA PHE A 401 -74.32 12.26 56.94
C PHE A 401 -73.57 11.86 55.66
N ASP A 402 -72.85 10.74 55.68
CA ASP A 402 -72.12 10.23 54.51
C ASP A 402 -72.42 8.73 54.28
N TYR A 403 -72.26 8.25 53.04
CA TYR A 403 -72.57 6.86 52.70
C TYR A 403 -71.52 5.90 53.26
N CYS A 404 -71.95 4.94 54.09
CA CYS A 404 -71.00 3.98 54.67
C CYS A 404 -70.56 2.97 53.60
N THR A 405 -69.25 2.85 53.37
CA THR A 405 -68.70 1.80 52.52
C THR A 405 -68.79 0.47 53.27
N SER A 406 -69.48 -0.49 52.66
CA SER A 406 -69.87 -1.77 53.25
C SER A 406 -68.65 -2.60 53.68
N GLY A 407 -68.34 -2.55 54.97
CA GLY A 407 -67.40 -3.44 55.64
C GLY A 407 -68.00 -3.90 56.97
N LYS A 408 -68.85 -4.93 56.92
CA LYS A 408 -69.48 -5.64 58.06
C LYS A 408 -70.53 -4.85 58.86
N ILE A 409 -71.76 -4.78 58.32
CA ILE A 409 -72.97 -4.67 59.15
C ILE A 409 -73.34 -6.12 59.51
N ASN A 410 -72.79 -6.62 60.63
CA ASN A 410 -73.24 -7.89 61.18
C ASN A 410 -74.52 -7.65 62.01
N SER A 411 -75.51 -8.47 61.71
CA SER A 411 -76.80 -8.63 62.35
C SER A 411 -76.70 -8.69 63.88
N ASP A 412 -77.37 -7.76 64.57
CA ASP A 412 -78.27 -8.03 65.69
C ASP A 412 -78.66 -6.72 66.37
N PHE A 413 -79.69 -6.05 65.84
CA PHE A 413 -80.47 -5.09 66.61
C PHE A 413 -81.94 -5.23 66.24
N THR A 414 -82.51 -6.38 66.59
CA THR A 414 -83.96 -6.50 66.80
C THR A 414 -84.30 -5.94 68.17
N ARG A 415 -85.00 -4.81 68.23
CA ARG A 415 -86.32 -4.65 68.90
C ARG A 415 -86.67 -3.17 69.06
N ASN A 416 -87.83 -2.84 68.53
CA ASN A 416 -88.72 -1.76 68.95
C ASN A 416 -88.26 -0.31 68.75
N ALA A 417 -88.60 0.27 67.60
CA ALA A 417 -89.32 1.56 67.58
C ALA A 417 -89.97 1.80 66.21
N TYR A 418 -91.25 1.44 66.15
CA TYR A 418 -92.34 2.08 65.39
C TYR A 418 -92.10 2.55 63.95
N LEU A 419 -92.56 1.67 63.07
CA LEU A 419 -93.17 1.94 61.78
C LEU A 419 -94.41 2.85 61.95
N ILE A 420 -94.45 4.05 61.34
CA ILE A 420 -95.67 4.60 60.74
C ILE A 420 -95.31 5.23 59.38
N ILE A 421 -95.91 4.62 58.36
CA ILE A 421 -96.00 4.92 56.93
C ILE A 421 -97.07 6.00 56.70
N ILE A 422 -96.89 6.94 55.73
CA ILE A 422 -97.88 7.49 54.75
C ILE A 422 -97.04 8.26 53.67
N ILE A 423 -96.71 7.76 52.46
CA ILE A 423 -97.44 7.62 51.15
C ILE A 423 -98.18 8.92 50.72
N ALA A 424 -97.82 9.70 49.70
CA ALA A 424 -97.90 9.51 48.23
C ALA A 424 -97.35 10.81 47.58
N TYR A 425 -96.84 10.94 46.35
CA TYR A 425 -97.06 10.28 45.05
C TYR A 425 -95.75 10.27 44.26
#